data_AF-A0A226BYC7-F1
#
_entry.id   AF-A0A226BYC7-F1
#
_cell.length_a   1.000
_cell.length_b   1.000
_cell.length_c   1.000
_cell.angle_alpha   90.00
_cell.angle_beta   90.00
_cell.angle_gamma   90.00
#
_symmetry.space_group_name_H-M   'P 1'
#
loop_
_entity.id
_entity.type
_entity.pdbx_description
1 polymer ?
#
loop_
_entity_poly.entity_id
_entity_poly.type
_entity_poly.pdbx_seq_one_letter_code
_entity_poly.pdbx_strand_id
1 'polypeptide(L)'
;MFKINHYVITIVALFCSLGIGILMGMTMGEDVLVKQQEEIIDRLEQHFEMVTEEKQDLLEENKSLKNEIDEIKHTQEVMVSTYNDLIAEQEVYILMRDESSLLESKLRSIGIDDLEMLPLNDNFKLDDDVLTVNSTEIVVIIGSNEDEKNR
;
A
#
# COMPACT_ATOMS: atom_id res chain seq x y z
N MET A 1 -55.85 28.77 -65.94
CA MET A 1 -55.10 30.02 -65.71
C MET A 1 -55.11 30.30 -64.21
N PHE A 2 -54.08 29.86 -63.49
CA PHE A 2 -53.96 30.12 -62.05
C PHE A 2 -53.72 31.61 -61.83
N LYS A 3 -54.60 32.28 -61.06
CA LYS A 3 -54.54 33.72 -60.82
C LYS A 3 -53.48 34.03 -59.78
N ILE A 4 -52.71 35.11 -59.99
CA ILE A 4 -51.59 35.59 -59.16
C ILE A 4 -51.89 35.58 -57.64
N ASN A 5 -53.15 35.80 -57.25
CA ASN A 5 -53.60 35.78 -55.87
C ASN A 5 -53.33 34.46 -55.13
N HIS A 6 -53.36 33.31 -55.82
CA HIS A 6 -53.08 32.02 -55.18
C HIS A 6 -51.59 31.85 -54.85
N TYR A 7 -50.71 32.37 -55.70
CA TYR A 7 -49.27 32.36 -55.42
C TYR A 7 -48.92 33.21 -54.21
N VAL A 8 -49.56 34.37 -54.06
CA VAL A 8 -49.35 35.25 -52.89
C VAL A 8 -49.77 34.56 -51.59
N ILE A 9 -50.94 33.90 -51.58
CA ILE A 9 -51.44 33.18 -50.41
C ILE A 9 -50.50 32.03 -50.02
N THR A 10 -50.00 31.26 -50.99
CA THR A 10 -49.06 30.17 -50.72
C THR A 10 -47.72 30.68 -50.20
N ILE A 11 -47.20 31.79 -50.75
CA ILE A 11 -45.96 32.41 -50.25
C ILE A 11 -46.13 32.89 -48.80
N VAL A 12 -47.24 33.55 -48.49
CA VAL A 12 -47.54 33.99 -47.12
C VAL A 12 -47.66 32.79 -46.17
N ALA A 13 -48.32 31.71 -46.61
CA ALA A 13 -48.42 30.48 -45.82
C ALA A 13 -47.05 29.83 -45.57
N LEU A 14 -46.15 29.85 -46.57
CA LEU A 14 -44.80 29.31 -46.46
C LEU A 14 -43.95 30.10 -45.46
N PHE A 15 -44.05 31.44 -45.50
CA PHE A 15 -43.38 32.31 -44.53
C PHE A 15 -43.97 32.17 -43.12
N CYS A 16 -45.29 32.04 -42.97
CA CYS A 16 -45.91 31.80 -41.66
C CYS A 16 -45.47 30.46 -41.07
N SER A 17 -45.47 29.40 -41.88
CA SER A 17 -45.00 28.07 -41.47
C SER A 17 -43.54 28.10 -41.02
N LEU A 18 -42.68 28.80 -41.77
CA LEU A 18 -41.26 28.95 -41.42
C LEU A 18 -41.07 29.75 -40.13
N GLY A 19 -41.79 30.87 -39.97
CA GLY A 19 -41.74 31.68 -38.76
C GLY A 19 -42.19 30.92 -37.51
N ILE A 20 -43.28 30.16 -37.61
CA ILE A 20 -43.80 29.34 -36.51
C ILE A 20 -42.86 28.17 -36.21
N GLY A 21 -42.31 27.51 -37.24
CA GLY A 21 -41.37 26.41 -37.07
C GLY A 21 -40.08 26.82 -36.36
N ILE A 22 -39.53 27.99 -36.69
CA ILE A 22 -38.35 28.55 -36.01
C ILE A 22 -38.70 28.94 -34.57
N LEU A 23 -39.84 29.60 -34.35
CA LEU A 23 -40.29 30.01 -33.02
C LEU A 23 -40.52 28.81 -32.08
N MET A 24 -41.19 27.76 -32.54
CA MET A 24 -41.36 26.52 -31.77
C MET A 24 -40.04 25.78 -31.55
N GLY A 25 -39.17 25.73 -32.58
CA GLY A 25 -37.87 25.06 -32.47
C GLY A 25 -36.93 25.72 -31.45
N MET A 26 -36.91 27.05 -31.38
CA MET A 26 -36.07 27.78 -30.41
C MET A 26 -36.59 27.63 -28.98
N THR A 27 -37.89 27.81 -28.76
CA THR A 27 -38.49 27.80 -27.41
C THR A 27 -38.42 26.42 -26.75
N MET A 28 -38.60 25.33 -27.49
CA MET A 28 -38.43 23.97 -26.94
C MET A 28 -36.96 23.58 -26.77
N GLY A 29 -36.06 24.08 -27.62
CA GLY A 29 -34.65 23.73 -27.58
C GLY A 29 -33.92 24.32 -26.37
N GLU A 30 -34.24 25.56 -25.99
CA GLU A 30 -33.56 26.28 -24.91
C GLU A 30 -33.82 25.65 -23.54
N ASP A 31 -35.09 25.43 -23.17
CA ASP A 31 -35.44 24.86 -21.86
C ASP A 31 -34.94 23.42 -21.66
N VAL A 32 -34.98 22.60 -22.71
CA VAL A 32 -34.51 21.21 -22.65
C VAL A 32 -32.98 21.15 -22.57
N LEU A 33 -32.29 22.00 -23.33
CA LEU A 33 -30.83 22.04 -23.35
C LEU A 33 -30.26 22.58 -22.04
N VAL A 34 -30.89 23.60 -21.45
CA VAL A 34 -30.50 24.14 -20.14
C VAL A 34 -30.63 23.09 -19.04
N LYS A 35 -31.75 22.35 -18.99
CA LYS A 35 -31.93 21.27 -18.01
C LYS A 35 -30.91 20.14 -18.15
N GLN A 36 -30.57 19.77 -19.39
CA GLN A 36 -29.53 18.76 -19.62
C GLN A 36 -28.15 19.25 -19.18
N GLN A 37 -27.84 20.53 -19.37
CA GLN A 37 -26.60 21.12 -18.89
C GLN A 37 -26.53 21.14 -17.36
N GLU A 38 -27.62 21.51 -16.70
CA GLU A 38 -27.75 21.48 -15.24
C GLU A 38 -27.51 20.06 -14.69
N GLU A 39 -28.16 19.04 -15.27
CA GLU A 39 -27.97 17.65 -14.85
C GLU A 39 -26.52 17.17 -15.04
N ILE A 40 -25.84 17.59 -16.12
CA ILE A 40 -24.43 17.25 -16.34
C ILE A 40 -23.54 17.93 -15.29
N ILE A 41 -23.81 19.20 -14.97
CA ILE A 41 -23.05 19.95 -13.96
C ILE A 41 -23.24 19.31 -12.58
N ASP A 42 -24.48 19.00 -12.19
CA ASP A 42 -24.77 18.35 -10.91
C ASP A 42 -24.04 17.01 -10.77
N ARG A 43 -24.04 16.20 -11.84
CA ARG A 43 -23.31 14.92 -11.86
C ARG A 43 -21.79 15.12 -11.78
N LEU A 44 -21.28 16.18 -12.40
CA LEU A 44 -19.86 16.51 -12.36
C LEU A 44 -19.46 16.96 -10.94
N GLU A 45 -20.30 17.77 -10.29
CA GLU A 45 -20.10 18.24 -8.93
C GLU A 45 -20.10 17.06 -7.95
N GLN A 46 -21.07 16.15 -8.04
CA GLN A 46 -21.11 14.94 -7.22
C GLN A 46 -19.88 14.05 -7.41
N HIS A 47 -19.40 13.87 -8.66
CA HIS A 47 -18.16 13.13 -8.91
C HIS A 47 -16.93 13.85 -8.36
N PHE A 48 -16.90 15.17 -8.45
CA PHE A 48 -15.79 15.96 -7.94
C PHE A 48 -15.70 15.89 -6.41
N GLU A 49 -16.84 15.98 -5.71
CA GLU A 49 -16.91 15.82 -4.26
C GLU A 49 -16.43 14.43 -3.84
N MET A 50 -16.97 13.37 -4.45
CA MET A 50 -16.58 11.99 -4.16
C MET A 50 -15.08 11.74 -4.34
N VAL A 51 -14.50 12.22 -5.45
CA VAL A 51 -13.06 12.07 -5.72
C VAL A 51 -12.22 12.88 -4.72
N THR A 52 -12.73 14.03 -4.27
CA THR A 52 -12.03 14.87 -3.30
C THR A 52 -12.01 14.21 -1.92
N GLU A 53 -13.13 13.62 -1.50
CA GLU A 53 -13.23 12.85 -0.25
C GLU A 53 -12.30 11.62 -0.28
N GLU A 54 -12.37 10.80 -1.33
CA GLU A 54 -11.51 9.61 -1.47
C GLU A 54 -10.02 9.98 -1.46
N LYS A 55 -9.66 11.09 -2.11
CA LYS A 55 -8.28 11.60 -2.06
C LYS A 55 -7.87 11.98 -0.65
N GLN A 56 -8.74 12.62 0.13
CA GLN A 56 -8.43 13.01 1.50
C GLN A 56 -8.22 11.79 2.39
N ASP A 57 -9.10 10.79 2.28
CA ASP A 57 -9.01 9.54 3.04
C ASP A 57 -7.69 8.81 2.73
N LEU A 58 -7.34 8.69 1.44
CA LEU A 58 -6.08 8.08 1.02
C LEU A 58 -4.84 8.84 1.54
N LEU A 59 -4.89 10.17 1.60
CA LEU A 59 -3.80 10.97 2.15
C LEU A 59 -3.64 10.77 3.66
N GLU A 60 -4.74 10.64 4.40
CA GLU A 60 -4.71 10.35 5.83
C GLU A 60 -4.19 8.95 6.11
N GLU A 61 -4.64 7.94 5.37
CA GLU A 61 -4.13 6.57 5.47
C GLU A 61 -2.62 6.52 5.18
N ASN A 62 -2.18 7.17 4.10
CA ASN A 62 -0.76 7.19 3.72
C ASN A 62 0.10 7.85 4.82
N LYS A 63 -0.40 8.92 5.43
CA LYS A 63 0.27 9.59 6.55
C LYS A 63 0.35 8.67 7.77
N SER A 64 -0.73 7.96 8.10
CA SER A 64 -0.76 7.00 9.21
C SER A 64 0.27 5.88 9.00
N LEU A 65 0.26 5.24 7.83
CA LEU A 65 1.19 4.18 7.49
C LEU A 65 2.65 4.66 7.53
N LYS A 66 2.91 5.89 7.06
CA LYS A 66 4.25 6.46 7.12
C LYS A 66 4.73 6.67 8.55
N ASN A 67 3.86 7.16 9.44
CA ASN A 67 4.18 7.30 10.85
C ASN A 67 4.49 5.95 11.50
N GLU A 68 3.69 4.92 11.21
CA GLU A 68 3.91 3.56 11.73
C GLU A 68 5.25 2.99 11.26
N ILE A 69 5.61 3.19 9.98
CA ILE A 69 6.91 2.79 9.45
C ILE A 69 8.05 3.52 10.18
N ASP A 70 7.90 4.82 10.42
CA ASP A 70 8.92 5.62 11.09
C ASP A 70 9.08 5.20 12.58
N GLU A 71 7.99 4.84 13.25
CA GLU A 71 8.02 4.28 14.62
C GLU A 71 8.71 2.92 14.67
N ILE A 72 8.41 2.02 13.71
CA ILE A 72 9.05 0.71 13.61
C ILE A 72 10.55 0.87 13.37
N LYS A 73 10.95 1.77 12.44
CA LYS A 73 12.37 2.05 12.17
C LYS A 73 13.08 2.59 13.41
N HIS A 74 12.47 3.53 14.12
CA HIS A 74 13.05 4.07 15.34
C HIS A 74 13.23 2.98 16.40
N THR A 75 12.23 2.11 16.56
CA THR A 75 12.31 0.97 17.49
C THR A 75 13.42 0.01 17.08
N GLN A 76 13.55 -0.29 15.78
CA GLN A 76 14.62 -1.15 15.26
C GLN A 76 16.01 -0.55 15.51
N GLU A 77 16.19 0.75 15.27
CA GLU A 77 17.47 1.44 15.50
C GLU A 77 17.87 1.39 16.99
N VAL A 78 16.92 1.65 17.90
CA VAL A 78 17.14 1.57 19.35
C VAL A 78 17.42 0.13 19.79
N MET A 79 16.73 -0.84 19.21
CA MET A 79 16.93 -2.25 19.51
C MET A 79 18.33 -2.70 19.09
N VAL A 80 18.76 -2.36 17.88
CA VAL A 80 20.10 -2.69 17.38
C VAL A 80 21.19 -2.04 18.22
N SER A 81 21.07 -0.77 18.61
CA SER A 81 22.08 -0.13 19.45
C SER A 81 22.17 -0.75 20.85
N THR A 82 21.03 -1.07 21.45
CA THR A 82 20.99 -1.69 22.79
C THR A 82 21.58 -3.10 22.79
N TYR A 83 21.25 -3.91 21.79
CA TYR A 83 21.77 -5.28 21.72
C TYR A 83 23.22 -5.36 21.22
N ASN A 84 23.69 -4.44 20.38
CA ASN A 84 25.10 -4.40 20.00
C ASN A 84 26.01 -4.19 21.23
N ASP A 85 25.59 -3.36 22.19
CA ASP A 85 26.35 -3.14 23.42
C ASP A 85 26.31 -4.37 24.35
N LEU A 86 25.21 -5.13 24.36
CA LEU A 86 25.05 -6.34 25.18
C LEU A 86 25.73 -7.58 24.59
N ILE A 87 25.78 -7.71 23.26
CA ILE A 87 26.31 -8.89 22.57
C ILE A 87 27.82 -8.75 22.32
N ALA A 88 28.37 -7.54 22.32
CA ALA A 88 29.82 -7.32 22.17
C ALA A 88 30.66 -8.02 23.27
N GLU A 89 30.06 -8.31 24.43
CA GLU A 89 30.72 -8.97 25.56
C GLU A 89 30.44 -10.49 25.65
N GLN A 90 29.69 -11.07 24.70
CA GLN A 90 29.20 -12.44 24.83
C GLN A 90 29.44 -13.31 23.58
N GLU A 91 29.95 -14.52 23.77
CA GLU A 91 30.11 -15.49 22.69
C GLU A 91 28.77 -16.15 22.37
N VAL A 92 28.32 -15.98 21.12
CA VAL A 92 27.04 -16.50 20.63
C VAL A 92 27.29 -17.79 19.85
N TYR A 93 26.74 -18.91 20.34
CA TYR A 93 26.84 -20.21 19.69
C TYR A 93 25.52 -20.54 18.99
N ILE A 94 25.56 -20.84 17.69
CA ILE A 94 24.34 -21.16 16.91
C ILE A 94 24.35 -22.66 16.56
N LEU A 95 23.39 -23.42 17.08
CA LEU A 95 23.19 -24.84 16.74
C LEU A 95 22.19 -24.96 15.59
N MET A 96 22.64 -25.51 14.46
CA MET A 96 21.84 -25.69 13.25
C MET A 96 21.72 -27.16 12.89
N ARG A 97 20.49 -27.61 12.62
CA ARG A 97 20.18 -29.00 12.22
C ARG A 97 20.40 -29.26 10.73
N ASP A 98 20.43 -28.22 9.89
CA ASP A 98 20.60 -28.36 8.44
C ASP A 98 21.62 -27.34 7.90
N GLU A 99 22.54 -27.82 7.05
CA GLU A 99 23.63 -27.06 6.44
C GLU A 99 23.09 -26.16 5.32
N SER A 100 22.32 -25.12 5.67
CA SER A 100 21.87 -24.18 4.66
C SER A 100 22.98 -23.17 4.33
N SER A 101 23.61 -23.36 3.16
CA SER A 101 24.67 -22.49 2.60
C SER A 101 24.24 -21.03 2.45
N LEU A 102 22.93 -20.78 2.35
CA LEU A 102 22.36 -19.43 2.26
C LEU A 102 22.53 -18.64 3.57
N LEU A 103 22.38 -19.31 4.72
CA LEU A 103 22.53 -18.66 6.03
C LEU A 103 24.00 -18.36 6.33
N GLU A 104 24.93 -19.22 5.93
CA GLU A 104 26.37 -18.95 6.09
C GLU A 104 26.78 -17.65 5.39
N SER A 105 26.33 -17.46 4.14
CA SER A 105 26.63 -16.24 3.38
C SER A 105 26.05 -14.99 4.05
N LYS A 106 24.89 -15.12 4.71
CA LYS A 106 24.20 -14.03 5.39
C LYS A 106 24.84 -13.70 6.74
N LEU A 107 25.30 -14.70 7.48
CA LEU A 107 25.98 -14.52 8.77
C LEU A 107 27.37 -13.90 8.57
N ARG A 108 28.12 -14.33 7.55
CA ARG A 108 29.38 -13.68 7.16
C ARG A 108 29.16 -12.23 6.71
N SER A 109 28.06 -11.94 6.01
CA SER A 109 27.74 -10.56 5.60
C SER A 109 27.41 -9.62 6.75
N ILE A 110 27.11 -10.16 7.93
CA ILE A 110 26.79 -9.40 9.16
C ILE A 110 28.01 -9.34 10.10
N GLY A 111 29.15 -9.94 9.73
CA GLY A 111 30.43 -9.82 10.46
C GLY A 111 30.70 -10.94 11.47
N ILE A 112 29.97 -12.06 11.39
CA ILE A 112 30.23 -13.25 12.20
C ILE A 112 31.20 -14.14 11.41
N ASP A 113 32.49 -14.02 11.71
CA ASP A 113 33.57 -14.71 11.00
C ASP A 113 33.96 -16.06 11.63
N ASP A 114 33.77 -16.23 12.94
CA ASP A 114 34.00 -17.48 13.67
C ASP A 114 32.69 -18.26 13.81
N LEU A 115 32.54 -19.29 12.96
CA LEU A 115 31.38 -20.18 12.97
C LEU A 115 31.87 -21.62 13.15
N GLU A 116 31.71 -22.17 14.35
CA GLU A 116 32.00 -23.59 14.63
C GLU A 116 30.72 -24.41 14.47
N MET A 117 30.63 -25.21 13.40
CA MET A 117 29.50 -26.10 13.15
C MET A 117 29.74 -27.46 13.81
N LEU A 118 29.05 -27.74 14.90
CA LEU A 118 29.05 -29.05 15.53
C LEU A 118 28.03 -29.97 14.83
N PRO A 119 28.42 -31.16 14.33
CA PRO A 119 27.46 -32.11 13.81
C PRO A 119 26.54 -32.58 14.93
N LEU A 120 25.25 -32.29 14.81
CA LEU A 120 24.20 -32.82 15.69
C LEU A 120 24.10 -34.34 15.49
N ASN A 121 24.92 -35.09 16.22
CA ASN A 121 24.67 -36.51 16.46
C ASN A 121 23.71 -36.58 17.65
N ASP A 122 22.73 -37.49 17.61
CA ASP A 122 21.49 -37.53 18.42
C ASP A 122 21.62 -37.47 19.98
N ASN A 123 22.80 -37.21 20.54
CA ASN A 123 23.08 -37.20 21.98
C ASN A 123 23.76 -35.92 22.50
N PHE A 124 23.41 -34.73 22.00
CA PHE A 124 23.82 -33.48 22.65
C PHE A 124 22.99 -33.26 23.92
N LYS A 125 23.54 -33.62 25.09
CA LYS A 125 22.99 -33.28 26.41
C LYS A 125 23.69 -32.01 26.90
N LEU A 126 22.99 -30.88 26.84
CA LEU A 126 23.30 -29.71 27.67
C LEU A 126 22.83 -30.05 29.08
N ASP A 127 23.74 -29.90 30.04
CA ASP A 127 23.46 -30.15 31.46
C ASP A 127 22.41 -29.15 31.96
N ASP A 128 21.38 -29.71 32.60
CA ASP A 128 20.29 -29.12 33.39
C ASP A 128 19.98 -27.61 33.23
N ASP A 129 19.34 -27.23 32.12
CA ASP A 129 18.24 -26.23 32.07
C ASP A 129 17.62 -26.13 30.66
N VAL A 130 17.18 -27.26 30.12
CA VAL A 130 16.73 -27.39 28.71
C VAL A 130 15.31 -26.83 28.51
N LEU A 131 15.21 -25.67 27.88
CA LEU A 131 14.04 -25.23 27.13
C LEU A 131 13.80 -26.21 25.97
N THR A 132 12.77 -27.05 26.06
CA THR A 132 12.30 -27.87 24.93
C THR A 132 11.58 -26.98 23.92
N VAL A 133 12.34 -26.43 22.98
CA VAL A 133 11.78 -25.66 21.85
C VAL A 133 11.35 -26.62 20.75
N ASN A 134 10.05 -26.85 20.68
CA ASN A 134 9.41 -27.69 19.66
C ASN A 134 8.82 -26.81 18.55
N SER A 135 9.68 -26.12 17.79
CA SER A 135 9.33 -25.55 16.48
C SER A 135 10.58 -25.10 15.73
N THR A 136 10.81 -25.76 14.59
CA THR A 136 11.38 -25.23 13.34
C THR A 136 12.64 -24.34 13.41
N GLU A 137 13.75 -24.97 13.00
CA GLU A 137 14.87 -24.46 12.20
C GLU A 137 16.11 -23.77 12.81
N ILE A 138 16.11 -23.04 13.94
CA ILE A 138 17.38 -22.50 14.49
C ILE A 138 17.35 -22.45 16.02
N VAL A 139 18.36 -23.00 16.70
CA VAL A 139 18.55 -22.84 18.15
C VAL A 139 19.79 -21.97 18.40
N VAL A 140 19.58 -20.78 18.95
CA VAL A 140 20.66 -19.87 19.36
C VAL A 140 20.91 -20.08 20.86
N ILE A 141 22.12 -20.49 21.22
CA ILE A 141 22.56 -20.62 22.61
C ILE A 141 23.54 -19.48 22.90
N ILE A 142 23.17 -18.65 23.87
CA ILE A 142 23.99 -17.54 24.32
C ILE A 142 24.69 -18.00 25.60
N GLY A 143 26.01 -18.21 25.54
CA GLY A 143 26.83 -18.63 26.68
C GLY A 143 27.53 -17.44 27.31
N SER A 144 27.53 -17.33 28.65
CA SER A 144 28.42 -16.43 29.38
C SER A 144 29.67 -17.22 29.75
N ASN A 145 30.86 -16.66 29.50
CA ASN A 145 32.12 -17.31 29.83
C ASN A 145 32.26 -17.46 31.36
N GLU A 146 31.97 -18.65 31.88
CA GLU A 146 32.35 -19.06 33.24
C GLU A 146 33.55 -20.03 33.25
N ASP A 147 34.29 -20.16 32.14
CA ASP A 147 35.46 -21.04 32.06
C ASP A 147 36.78 -20.24 31.94
N GLU A 148 36.99 -19.32 32.88
CA GLU A 148 38.35 -18.90 33.25
C GLU A 148 38.57 -18.91 34.78
N LYS A 149 37.97 -19.90 35.47
CA LYS A 149 38.25 -20.08 36.90
C LYS A 149 38.14 -21.52 37.42
N ASN A 150 38.80 -22.48 36.78
CA ASN A 150 39.54 -23.57 37.45
C ASN A 150 39.97 -24.64 36.43
N ARG A 151 41.23 -24.57 35.96
CA ARG A 151 42.25 -25.61 36.16
C ARG A 151 43.53 -25.33 35.39
#